data_AF-A0A660VGG2-F1
#
_entry.id   AF-A0A660VGG2-F1
#
_cell.length_a   1.000
_cell.length_b   1.000
_cell.length_c   1.000
_cell.angle_alpha   90.00
_cell.angle_beta   90.00
_cell.angle_gamma   90.00
#
_symmetry.space_group_name_H-M   'P 1'
#
loop_
_entity.id
_entity.type
_entity.pdbx_description
1 polymer ?
#
loop_
_entity_poly.entity_id
_entity_poly.type
_entity_poly.pdbx_seq_one_letter_code
_entity_poly.pdbx_strand_id
1 'polypeptide(L)' 'MGRCKRTRNLEVHHKDRSKGATLSNAEVLCPLCHEATRSYGKPGPTPPPFSKEVKEKALRRAGHRCECTRKSCPHNAL' A
#
# COMPACT_ATOMS: atom_id res chain seq x y z
N MET A 1 -11.49 -9.09 11.73
CA MET A 1 -10.40 -9.10 10.73
C MET A 1 -9.35 -8.08 11.13
N GLY A 2 -8.12 -8.51 11.43
CA GLY A 2 -7.03 -7.60 11.85
C GLY A 2 -6.23 -7.08 10.66
N ARG A 3 -5.66 -5.87 10.78
CA ARG A 3 -4.63 -5.38 9.85
C ARG A 3 -3.41 -6.29 9.89
N CYS A 4 -2.70 -6.39 8.77
CA CYS A 4 -1.40 -7.04 8.72
C CYS A 4 -0.47 -6.49 9.81
N LYS A 5 0.25 -7.38 10.51
CA LYS A 5 1.13 -7.01 11.65
C LYS A 5 2.52 -6.50 11.21
N ARG A 6 2.82 -6.47 9.91
CA ARG A 6 4.11 -5.98 9.39
C ARG A 6 4.25 -4.47 9.58
N THR A 7 5.40 -4.09 10.13
CA THR A 7 5.82 -2.70 10.42
C THR A 7 7.11 -2.31 9.69
N ARG A 8 7.78 -3.24 9.01
CA ARG A 8 9.07 -3.03 8.33
C ARG A 8 8.91 -3.13 6.81
N ASN A 9 9.82 -2.47 6.09
CA ASN A 9 9.85 -2.40 4.61
C ASN A 9 8.50 -1.97 4.03
N LEU A 10 7.87 -0.96 4.66
CA LEU A 10 6.60 -0.44 4.21
C LEU A 10 6.82 0.58 3.09
N GLU A 11 6.02 0.47 2.05
CA GLU A 11 6.04 1.37 0.90
C GLU A 11 4.65 1.93 0.63
N VAL A 12 4.64 3.08 -0.05
CA VAL A 12 3.41 3.82 -0.35
C VAL A 12 3.03 3.57 -1.79
N HIS A 13 1.85 3.01 -1.98
CA HIS A 13 1.31 2.59 -3.27
C HIS A 13 0.00 3.33 -3.57
N HIS A 14 -0.35 3.34 -4.85
CA HIS A 14 -1.62 3.90 -5.30
C HIS A 14 -2.73 2.86 -5.08
N LYS A 15 -3.84 3.27 -4.46
CA LYS A 15 -5.06 2.45 -4.35
C LYS A 15 -5.70 2.24 -5.72
N ASP A 16 -5.67 3.29 -6.53
CA ASP A 16 -6.21 3.32 -7.87
C ASP A 16 -5.20 3.93 -8.85
N ARG A 17 -5.00 3.22 -9.97
CA ARG A 17 -4.04 3.58 -11.01
C ARG A 17 -4.49 4.75 -11.91
N SER A 18 -5.79 5.04 -11.93
CA SER A 18 -6.39 6.12 -12.72
C SER A 18 -6.39 7.45 -11.95
N LYS A 19 -6.12 7.42 -10.64
CA LYS A 19 -6.02 8.60 -9.78
C LYS A 19 -4.57 9.06 -9.60
N GLY A 20 -4.38 10.36 -9.41
CA GLY A 20 -3.07 10.95 -9.18
C GLY A 20 -2.44 10.61 -7.82
N ALA A 21 -1.23 11.15 -7.60
CA ALA A 21 -0.38 10.92 -6.44
C ALA A 21 -0.80 11.71 -5.19
N THR A 22 -2.06 11.56 -4.76
CA THR A 22 -2.62 12.25 -3.58
C THR A 22 -2.62 11.38 -2.33
N LEU A 23 -2.62 11.99 -1.14
CA LEU A 23 -2.67 11.27 0.13
C LEU A 23 -3.89 10.33 0.25
N SER A 24 -5.03 10.71 -0.31
CA SER A 24 -6.25 9.90 -0.33
C SER A 24 -6.09 8.62 -1.17
N ASN A 25 -5.33 8.72 -2.28
CA ASN A 25 -5.00 7.60 -3.15
C ASN A 25 -3.77 6.80 -2.68
N ALA A 26 -3.05 7.27 -1.67
CA ALA A 26 -1.93 6.55 -1.07
C ALA A 26 -2.42 5.45 -0.10
N GLU A 27 -1.84 4.26 -0.19
CA GLU A 27 -2.00 3.13 0.73
C GLU A 27 -0.62 2.57 1.11
N VAL A 28 -0.41 2.29 2.40
CA VAL A 28 0.84 1.76 2.92
C VAL A 28 0.78 0.23 2.96
N LEU A 29 1.64 -0.44 2.20
CA LEU A 29 1.71 -1.90 2.14
C LEU A 29 3.13 -2.39 2.42
N CYS A 30 3.25 -3.60 2.95
CA CYS A 30 4.52 -4.34 2.91
C CYS A 30 4.66 -5.07 1.55
N PRO A 31 5.86 -5.54 1.18
CA PRO A 31 6.13 -6.05 -0.17
C PRO A 31 5.20 -7.21 -0.54
N LEU A 32 5.09 -8.19 0.36
CA LEU A 32 4.21 -9.35 0.18
C LEU A 32 2.71 -8.99 0.10
N CYS A 33 2.25 -7.94 0.80
CA CYS A 33 0.85 -7.49 0.68
C CYS A 33 0.61 -6.69 -0.60
N HIS A 34 1.64 -6.00 -1.11
CA HIS A 34 1.62 -5.30 -2.38
C HIS A 34 1.63 -6.29 -3.55
N GLU A 35 2.45 -7.34 -3.50
CA GLU A 35 2.48 -8.43 -4.48
C GLU A 35 1.14 -9.17 -4.56
N ALA A 36 0.45 -9.33 -3.43
CA ALA A 36 -0.89 -9.91 -3.37
C ALA A 36 -2.01 -8.99 -3.90
N THR A 37 -1.71 -7.77 -4.36
CA THR A 37 -2.71 -6.90 -4.99
C THR A 37 -3.05 -7.41 -6.39
N ARG A 38 -4.32 -7.29 -6.79
CA ARG A 38 -4.79 -7.74 -8.12
C ARG A 38 -4.09 -7.04 -9.30
N SER A 39 -3.59 -5.83 -9.06
CA SER A 39 -2.91 -5.00 -10.06
C SER A 39 -1.42 -5.25 -10.14
N TYR A 40 -0.82 -6.03 -9.24
CA TYR A 40 0.60 -6.30 -9.26
C TYR A 40 1.03 -6.98 -10.56
N GLY A 41 2.09 -6.49 -11.19
CA GLY A 41 2.60 -6.99 -12.48
C GLY A 41 1.66 -6.80 -13.68
N LYS A 42 0.54 -6.08 -13.53
CA LYS A 42 -0.38 -5.82 -14.64
C LYS A 42 0.06 -4.56 -15.42
N PRO A 43 0.20 -4.65 -16.76
CA PRO A 43 0.59 -3.49 -17.56
C PRO A 43 -0.50 -2.40 -17.57
N GLY A 44 -0.11 -1.20 -18.01
CA GLY A 44 -1.00 -0.05 -18.27
C GLY A 44 -0.48 1.25 -17.64
N PRO A 45 -1.30 2.31 -17.62
CA PRO A 45 -0.87 3.61 -17.10
C PRO A 45 -0.50 3.49 -15.62
N THR A 46 0.67 4.02 -15.28
CA THR A 46 1.13 4.23 -13.92
C THR A 46 0.94 5.70 -13.57
N PRO A 47 0.25 6.02 -12.47
CA PRO A 47 0.15 7.39 -12.00
C PRO A 47 1.54 7.93 -11.63
N PRO A 48 1.72 9.26 -11.57
CA PRO A 48 2.99 9.87 -11.21
C PRO A 48 3.48 9.38 -9.84
N PRO A 49 4.80 9.41 -9.58
CA PRO A 49 5.32 9.00 -8.28
C PRO A 49 4.84 9.93 -7.15
N PHE A 50 4.63 9.38 -5.96
CA PHE A 50 4.36 10.19 -4.77
C PHE A 50 5.57 11.05 -4.40
N SER A 51 5.30 12.31 -4.05
CA SER A 51 6.29 13.18 -3.42
C SER A 51 6.70 12.63 -2.04
N LYS A 52 7.90 13.00 -1.58
CA LYS A 52 8.40 12.59 -0.26
C LYS A 52 7.41 12.97 0.86
N GLU A 53 6.84 14.17 0.78
CA GLU A 53 5.84 14.65 1.74
C GLU A 53 4.59 13.76 1.79
N VAL A 54 4.05 13.35 0.64
CA VAL A 54 2.88 12.45 0.61
C VAL A 54 3.24 11.08 1.17
N LYS A 55 4.46 10.58 0.90
CA LYS A 55 4.93 9.31 1.46
C LYS A 55 5.01 9.36 3.00
N GLU A 56 5.61 10.41 3.54
CA GLU A 56 5.73 10.60 5.00
C GLU A 56 4.36 10.77 5.67
N LYS A 57 3.46 11.57 5.08
CA LYS A 57 2.09 11.74 5.57
C LYS A 57 1.31 10.42 5.54
N ALA A 58 1.46 9.61 4.49
CA ALA A 58 0.81 8.32 4.38
C ALA A 58 1.33 7.32 5.43
N LEU A 59 2.66 7.23 5.61
CA LEU A 59 3.28 6.37 6.63
C LEU A 59 2.83 6.75 8.04
N ARG A 60 2.81 8.06 8.36
CA ARG A 60 2.33 8.56 9.65
C ARG A 60 0.84 8.27 9.86
N ARG A 61 -0.01 8.49 8.84
CA ARG A 61 -1.44 8.13 8.87
C ARG A 61 -1.65 6.65 9.15
N ALA A 62 -0.83 5.80 8.52
CA ALA A 62 -0.89 4.36 8.70
C ALA A 62 -0.34 3.89 10.07
N GLY A 63 0.25 4.78 10.86
CA GLY A 63 0.91 4.46 12.11
C GLY A 63 2.14 3.56 11.92
N HIS A 64 2.86 3.73 10.80
CA HIS A 64 4.00 2.88 10.42
C HIS A 64 3.65 1.38 10.40
N ARG A 65 2.43 1.06 9.94
CA ARG A 65 1.92 -0.32 9.82
C ARG A 65 1.31 -0.53 8.45
N CYS A 66 1.37 -1.78 7.99
CA CYS A 66 0.68 -2.19 6.77
C CYS A 66 -0.84 -1.96 6.91
N GLU A 67 -1.44 -1.25 5.95
CA GLU A 67 -2.87 -0.95 5.88
C GLU A 67 -3.68 -2.09 5.25
N CYS A 68 -3.04 -3.18 4.84
CA CYS A 68 -3.72 -4.35 4.29
C CYS A 68 -4.71 -4.95 5.29
N THR A 69 -5.98 -5.03 4.87
CA THR A 69 -7.10 -5.68 5.58
C THR A 69 -7.60 -6.94 4.88
N ARG A 70 -6.92 -7.37 3.80
CA ARG A 70 -7.35 -8.51 2.98
C ARG A 70 -7.33 -9.79 3.81
N LYS A 71 -8.40 -10.59 3.70
CA LYS A 71 -8.49 -11.92 4.35
C LYS A 71 -7.37 -12.85 3.87
N SER A 72 -7.10 -12.83 2.57
CA SER A 72 -6.02 -13.59 1.92
C SER A 72 -4.65 -12.90 2.04
N CYS A 73 -4.43 -12.09 3.07
CA CYS A 73 -3.12 -11.53 3.33
C CYS A 73 -2.14 -12.70 3.55
N PRO A 74 -1.01 -12.76 2.82
CA PRO A 74 -0.05 -13.88 2.92
C PRO A 74 0.59 -13.99 4.30
N HIS A 75 0.41 -12.99 5.17
CA HIS A 75 0.87 -12.98 6.56
C HIS A 75 -0.21 -13.32 7.59
N ASN A 76 -1.44 -13.56 7.12
CA ASN A 76 -2.60 -13.77 7.96
C ASN A 76 -3.16 -15.20 7.81
N ALA A 77 -2.54 -16.01 6.94
CA ALA A 77 -2.60 -17.46 7.01
C ALA A 77 -1.75 -17.89 8.20
N LEU A 78 -2.42 -18.26 9.29
CA LEU A 78 -1.86 -19.12 10.34
C LEU A 78 -1.95 -20.56 9.83
#